data_AF-A0A662FTH6-F1
#
_entry.id   AF-A0A662FTH6-F1
#
_cell.length_a   1.000
_cell.length_b   1.000
_cell.length_c   1.000
_cell.angle_alpha   90.00
_cell.angle_beta   90.00
_cell.angle_gamma   90.00
#
_symmetry.space_group_name_H-M   'P 1'
#
loop_
_entity.id
_entity.type
_entity.pdbx_description
1 polymer ?
#
loop_
_entity_poly.entity_id
_entity_poly.type
_entity_poly.pdbx_seq_one_letter_code
_entity_poly.pdbx_strand_id
1 'polypeptide(L)'
;MRVFVLALDGLDYRLVKRLRLRNLMQTSFGALKVPTTSEGYAMSPEVWATFLVGKRVTKEFKRHPLVSLLVELRKIIRLSFGIGQRVKRLVEPRTHYPPLDHDTFLNHIDAYVYNFPYVNYDNLVFDILHNFNRGVSLDRTVELLYKLYRLRKEVILRLTKRNEKLVLAYMHFPDVIQHLLFRRKGKIYRLYYDINRFILKLSENINGKFLIISDHGFDFKRGIHSGYGFYSINDNVKFRHILDVRKFILDLVS
;
A
#
# COMPACT_ATOMS: atom_id res chain seq x y z
N MET A 1 18.48 -18.22 -2.13
CA MET A 1 17.07 -18.45 -2.53
C MET A 1 16.52 -17.16 -3.14
N ARG A 2 15.60 -17.19 -4.12
CA ARG A 2 14.93 -15.98 -4.60
C ARG A 2 13.69 -15.66 -3.79
N VAL A 3 13.51 -14.39 -3.42
CA VAL A 3 12.36 -13.89 -2.68
C VAL A 3 11.70 -12.76 -3.46
N PHE A 4 10.42 -12.91 -3.76
CA PHE A 4 9.60 -11.85 -4.32
C PHE A 4 8.65 -11.35 -3.24
N VAL A 5 8.70 -10.04 -2.95
CA VAL A 5 7.84 -9.38 -1.98
C VAL A 5 6.94 -8.39 -2.69
N LEU A 6 5.63 -8.60 -2.59
CA LEU A 6 4.63 -7.63 -3.00
C LEU A 6 4.08 -6.90 -1.76
N ALA A 7 4.48 -5.64 -1.60
CA ALA A 7 3.94 -4.74 -0.60
C ALA A 7 2.71 -4.00 -1.15
N LEU A 8 1.60 -4.11 -0.43
CA LEU A 8 0.32 -3.46 -0.76
C LEU A 8 -0.08 -2.51 0.36
N ASP A 9 -0.49 -1.31 0.00
CA ASP A 9 -0.95 -0.30 0.96
C ASP A 9 -2.43 -0.56 1.32
N GLY A 10 -2.73 -0.76 2.59
CA GLY A 10 -4.10 -0.88 3.10
C GLY A 10 -4.89 -2.15 2.75
N LEU A 11 -4.22 -3.28 2.50
CA LEU A 11 -4.89 -4.57 2.26
C LEU A 11 -5.44 -5.15 3.57
N ASP A 12 -6.78 -5.20 3.69
CA ASP A 12 -7.44 -5.58 4.94
C ASP A 12 -7.60 -7.10 5.12
N TYR A 13 -6.94 -7.64 6.16
CA TYR A 13 -7.03 -9.05 6.57
C TYR A 13 -8.47 -9.57 6.73
N ARG A 14 -9.35 -8.78 7.38
CA ARG A 14 -10.73 -9.22 7.65
C ARG A 14 -11.53 -9.30 6.36
N LEU A 15 -11.32 -8.37 5.44
CA LEU A 15 -11.95 -8.38 4.14
C LEU A 15 -11.46 -9.54 3.27
N VAL A 16 -10.16 -9.82 3.27
CA VAL A 16 -9.57 -11.00 2.60
C VAL A 16 -10.24 -12.29 3.06
N LYS A 17 -10.37 -12.49 4.38
CA LYS A 17 -11.06 -13.66 4.93
C LYS A 17 -12.54 -13.71 4.60
N ARG A 18 -13.26 -12.59 4.78
CA ARG A 18 -14.71 -12.52 4.54
C ARG A 18 -15.07 -12.84 3.10
N LEU A 19 -14.27 -12.36 2.14
CA LEU A 19 -14.48 -12.60 0.71
C LEU A 19 -13.88 -13.93 0.21
N ARG A 20 -13.21 -14.70 1.08
CA ARG A 20 -12.58 -15.98 0.77
C ARG A 20 -11.60 -15.89 -0.41
N LEU A 21 -10.75 -14.87 -0.42
CA LEU A 21 -9.80 -14.59 -1.51
C LEU A 21 -8.62 -15.57 -1.48
N ARG A 22 -8.80 -16.76 -2.08
CA ARG A 22 -7.89 -17.90 -1.93
C ARG A 22 -6.45 -17.62 -2.34
N ASN A 23 -6.21 -16.80 -3.37
CA ASN A 23 -4.85 -16.54 -3.84
C ASN A 23 -4.12 -15.56 -2.91
N LEU A 24 -4.87 -14.67 -2.24
CA LEU A 24 -4.35 -13.85 -1.13
C LEU A 24 -4.21 -14.65 0.17
N MET A 25 -4.75 -15.87 0.25
CA MET A 25 -4.63 -16.77 1.40
C MET A 25 -3.72 -17.94 0.98
N GLN A 26 -2.44 -17.66 0.77
CA GLN A 26 -1.43 -18.69 0.44
C GLN A 26 -1.24 -19.70 1.60
N THR A 27 -0.21 -20.55 1.54
CA THR A 27 0.10 -21.58 2.55
C THR A 27 -0.02 -21.08 3.99
N SER A 28 0.51 -19.89 4.28
CA SER A 28 0.35 -19.22 5.56
C SER A 28 0.00 -17.75 5.35
N PHE A 29 -0.98 -17.26 6.10
CA PHE A 29 -1.41 -15.87 6.06
C PHE A 29 -1.99 -15.45 7.41
N GLY A 30 -1.97 -14.15 7.70
CA GLY A 30 -2.42 -13.65 8.99
C GLY A 30 -2.45 -12.14 9.09
N ALA A 31 -3.04 -11.67 10.20
CA ALA A 31 -2.86 -10.29 10.63
C ALA A 31 -1.45 -10.13 11.22
N LEU A 32 -0.87 -8.95 11.02
CA LEU A 32 0.49 -8.63 11.43
C LEU A 32 0.47 -7.49 12.44
N LYS A 33 1.21 -7.60 13.53
CA LYS A 33 1.45 -6.44 14.41
C LYS A 33 2.39 -5.46 13.71
N VAL A 34 2.02 -4.20 13.76
CA VAL A 34 2.72 -3.07 13.13
C VAL A 34 2.76 -1.91 14.12
N PRO A 35 3.69 -0.95 13.96
CA PRO A 35 3.64 0.30 14.72
C PRO A 35 2.28 1.00 14.58
N THR A 36 1.73 1.44 15.71
CA THR A 36 0.47 2.19 15.78
C THR A 36 0.66 3.50 16.52
N THR A 37 -0.19 4.47 16.19
CA THR A 37 -0.36 5.71 16.95
C THR A 37 -1.00 5.44 18.31
N SER A 38 -1.02 6.45 19.19
CA SER A 38 -1.78 6.43 20.45
C SER A 38 -3.28 6.20 20.25
N GLU A 39 -3.81 6.62 19.09
CA GLU A 39 -5.20 6.43 18.68
C GLU A 39 -5.48 5.03 18.08
N GLY A 40 -4.47 4.17 18.00
CA GLY A 40 -4.62 2.75 17.67
C GLY A 40 -4.71 2.41 16.17
N TYR A 41 -4.31 3.32 15.28
CA TYR A 41 -4.20 3.05 13.84
C TYR A 41 -2.74 3.07 13.38
N ALA A 42 -2.45 2.38 12.28
CA ALA A 42 -1.12 2.33 11.69
C ALA A 42 -0.93 3.43 10.64
N MET A 43 0.25 4.05 10.64
CA MET A 43 0.67 5.06 9.67
C MET A 43 1.65 4.42 8.68
N SER A 44 1.30 4.38 7.39
CA SER A 44 2.13 3.80 6.32
C SER A 44 3.60 4.27 6.39
N PRO A 45 3.89 5.57 6.55
CA PRO A 45 5.27 6.04 6.69
C PRO A 45 6.04 5.38 7.86
N GLU A 46 5.42 5.23 9.03
CA GLU A 46 6.06 4.63 10.21
C GLU A 46 6.26 3.12 10.03
N VAL A 47 5.27 2.43 9.46
CA VAL A 47 5.34 0.98 9.23
C VAL A 47 6.42 0.64 8.20
N TRP A 48 6.45 1.33 7.05
CA TRP A 48 7.45 1.08 6.01
C TRP A 48 8.87 1.45 6.44
N ALA A 49 9.05 2.56 7.17
CA ALA A 49 10.36 2.89 7.75
C ALA A 49 10.82 1.81 8.75
N THR A 50 9.91 1.35 9.61
CA THR A 50 10.19 0.27 10.57
C THR A 50 10.59 -1.03 9.87
N PHE A 51 9.90 -1.39 8.78
CA PHE A 51 10.22 -2.57 7.98
C PHE A 51 11.62 -2.48 7.34
N LEU A 52 11.98 -1.33 6.75
CA LEU A 52 13.29 -1.14 6.10
C LEU A 52 14.46 -1.13 7.09
N VAL A 53 14.28 -0.46 8.23
CA VAL A 53 15.37 -0.25 9.21
C VAL A 53 15.51 -1.44 10.15
N GLY A 54 14.42 -2.13 10.50
CA GLY A 54 14.45 -3.26 11.43
C GLY A 54 14.28 -2.90 12.91
N LYS A 55 13.95 -1.65 13.19
CA LYS A 55 13.51 -1.15 14.50
C LYS A 55 12.42 -0.11 14.30
N ARG A 56 11.64 0.21 15.32
CA ARG A 56 10.60 1.24 15.21
C ARG A 56 11.25 2.58 14.86
N VAL A 57 10.77 3.21 13.79
CA VAL A 57 11.21 4.56 13.38
C VAL A 57 10.00 5.46 13.33
N THR A 58 9.87 6.35 14.32
CA THR A 58 8.84 7.39 14.32
C THR A 58 9.18 8.44 13.27
N LYS A 59 8.26 8.66 12.32
CA LYS A 59 8.37 9.74 11.34
C LYS A 59 7.21 10.69 11.55
N GLU A 60 7.51 11.95 11.82
CA GLU A 60 6.55 13.04 11.67
C GLU A 60 6.30 13.23 10.19
N PHE A 61 5.35 12.47 9.64
CA PHE A 61 4.79 12.84 8.36
C PHE A 61 4.00 14.12 8.63
N LYS A 62 4.57 15.29 8.30
CA LYS A 62 3.82 16.55 8.32
C LYS A 62 2.57 16.29 7.51
N ARG A 63 1.43 16.19 8.21
CA ARG A 63 0.11 16.06 7.58
C ARG A 63 -0.06 17.30 6.75
N HIS A 64 0.30 17.24 5.47
CA HIS A 64 -0.21 18.23 4.54
C HIS A 64 -1.74 18.11 4.64
N PRO A 65 -2.49 19.22 4.67
CA PRO A 65 -3.95 19.25 4.85
C PRO A 65 -4.75 18.35 3.88
N LEU A 66 -4.09 17.70 2.92
CA LEU A 66 -4.60 16.70 1.99
C LEU A 66 -5.28 15.49 2.65
N VAL A 67 -4.84 15.06 3.86
CA VAL A 67 -5.47 13.92 4.57
C VAL A 67 -6.59 14.39 5.51
N SER A 68 -6.50 15.58 6.10
CA SER A 68 -7.55 16.14 6.96
C SER A 68 -8.75 16.65 6.16
N LEU A 69 -8.54 17.20 4.96
CA LEU A 69 -9.63 17.65 4.08
C LEU A 69 -10.54 16.49 3.67
N LEU A 70 -9.99 15.28 3.47
CA LEU A 70 -10.77 14.08 3.19
C LEU A 70 -11.65 13.66 4.37
N VAL A 71 -11.32 14.00 5.61
CA VAL A 71 -12.13 13.69 6.80
C VAL A 71 -13.23 14.74 7.02
N GLU A 72 -13.00 16.00 6.68
CA GLU A 72 -14.00 17.07 6.82
C GLU A 72 -15.01 17.10 5.67
N LEU A 73 -14.59 16.87 4.41
CA LEU A 73 -15.49 16.70 3.26
C LEU A 73 -16.47 15.52 3.43
N ARG A 74 -16.11 14.52 4.25
CA ARG A 74 -16.96 13.34 4.57
C ARG A 74 -18.18 13.67 5.42
N LYS A 75 -18.21 14.83 6.10
CA LYS A 75 -19.36 15.22 6.95
C LYS A 75 -20.49 15.89 6.16
N ILE A 76 -20.22 16.45 4.98
CA ILE A 76 -21.14 17.43 4.37
C ILE A 76 -21.76 16.98 3.04
N ILE A 77 -21.12 16.13 2.22
CA ILE A 77 -21.52 16.05 0.80
C ILE A 77 -22.36 14.81 0.46
N ARG A 78 -23.69 14.99 0.47
CA ARG A 78 -24.55 14.63 -0.69
C ARG A 78 -24.55 15.87 -1.58
N LEU A 79 -23.88 15.93 -2.73
CA LEU A 79 -24.18 17.00 -3.72
C LEU A 79 -23.59 16.75 -5.11
N SER A 80 -24.48 17.04 -6.06
CA SER A 80 -24.35 17.26 -7.50
C SER A 80 -23.96 18.72 -7.82
N PHE A 81 -23.60 18.95 -9.09
CA PHE A 81 -23.40 20.23 -9.81
C PHE A 81 -22.02 20.92 -9.76
N GLY A 82 -21.40 21.04 -10.95
CA GLY A 82 -21.61 22.20 -11.83
C GLY A 82 -20.91 23.51 -11.47
N ILE A 83 -20.22 24.06 -12.49
CA ILE A 83 -19.75 25.45 -12.67
C ILE A 83 -18.38 25.82 -12.07
N GLY A 84 -17.43 26.02 -13.01
CA GLY A 84 -16.49 27.15 -13.06
C GLY A 84 -15.46 27.28 -11.94
N GLN A 85 -14.22 26.84 -12.18
CA GLN A 85 -13.09 27.20 -11.31
C GLN A 85 -12.00 27.96 -12.06
N ARG A 86 -11.95 29.28 -11.81
CA ARG A 86 -10.72 30.07 -11.84
C ARG A 86 -9.91 29.66 -10.61
N VAL A 87 -8.96 28.73 -10.78
CA VAL A 87 -8.06 28.31 -9.70
C VAL A 87 -6.87 29.26 -9.62
N LYS A 88 -6.83 30.11 -8.58
CA LYS A 88 -5.62 30.85 -8.19
C LYS A 88 -4.49 29.83 -7.96
N ARG A 89 -3.37 30.00 -8.68
CA ARG A 89 -2.14 29.22 -8.52
C ARG A 89 -1.48 29.62 -7.20
N LEU A 90 -1.87 28.98 -6.10
CA LEU A 90 -0.97 28.80 -4.96
C LEU A 90 -0.25 27.47 -5.19
N VAL A 91 1.07 27.52 -5.37
CA VAL A 91 1.92 26.34 -5.52
C VAL A 91 2.08 25.74 -4.13
N GLU A 92 1.12 24.93 -3.69
CA GLU A 92 1.32 24.11 -2.50
C GLU A 92 2.42 23.07 -2.76
N PRO A 93 3.26 22.77 -1.75
CA PRO A 93 4.29 21.73 -1.88
C PRO A 93 3.66 20.39 -2.28
N ARG A 94 4.24 19.74 -3.30
CA ARG A 94 3.92 18.34 -3.59
C ARG A 94 4.26 17.50 -2.36
N THR A 95 3.34 16.64 -1.94
CA THR A 95 3.58 15.71 -0.82
C THR A 95 4.58 14.65 -1.24
N HIS A 96 5.58 14.41 -0.40
CA HIS A 96 6.63 13.42 -0.61
C HIS A 96 6.89 12.68 0.71
N TYR A 97 7.42 11.46 0.62
CA TYR A 97 7.97 10.79 1.79
C TYR A 97 9.15 11.58 2.35
N PRO A 98 9.22 11.81 3.67
CA PRO A 98 10.37 12.48 4.28
C PRO A 98 11.62 11.62 4.08
N PRO A 99 12.83 12.22 4.10
CA PRO A 99 14.06 11.44 3.99
C PRO A 99 14.15 10.41 5.12
N LEU A 100 14.64 9.22 4.77
CA LEU A 100 14.94 8.15 5.72
C LEU A 100 16.45 8.13 5.98
N ASP A 101 16.88 8.91 6.97
CA ASP A 101 18.29 8.99 7.38
C ASP A 101 18.70 7.80 8.27
N HIS A 102 18.53 6.58 7.78
CA HIS A 102 18.84 5.33 8.49
C HIS A 102 19.36 4.31 7.49
N ASP A 103 20.33 3.50 7.92
CA ASP A 103 20.73 2.32 7.16
C ASP A 103 19.55 1.33 7.04
N THR A 104 19.41 0.70 5.87
CA THR A 104 18.31 -0.22 5.58
C THR A 104 18.87 -1.58 5.18
N PHE A 105 18.09 -2.64 5.40
CA PHE A 105 18.52 -3.98 5.01
C PHE A 105 18.77 -4.12 3.50
N LEU A 106 18.20 -3.23 2.69
CA LEU A 106 18.36 -3.23 1.23
C LEU A 106 19.79 -2.87 0.80
N ASN A 107 20.56 -2.16 1.64
CA ASN A 107 21.95 -1.81 1.34
C ASN A 107 22.90 -3.02 1.40
N HIS A 108 22.44 -4.13 1.97
CA HIS A 108 23.26 -5.32 2.26
C HIS A 108 22.84 -6.54 1.45
N ILE A 109 21.95 -6.38 0.47
CA ILE A 109 21.34 -7.47 -0.29
C ILE A 109 21.32 -7.10 -1.78
N ASP A 110 21.58 -8.07 -2.64
CA ASP A 110 21.28 -7.95 -4.07
C ASP A 110 19.76 -7.87 -4.28
N ALA A 111 19.24 -6.65 -4.37
CA ALA A 111 17.82 -6.35 -4.36
C ALA A 111 17.42 -5.40 -5.49
N TYR A 112 16.31 -5.74 -6.17
CA TYR A 112 15.60 -4.81 -7.04
C TYR A 112 14.36 -4.27 -6.33
N VAL A 113 14.27 -2.94 -6.22
CA VAL A 113 13.16 -2.27 -5.53
C VAL A 113 12.32 -1.51 -6.54
N TYR A 114 11.01 -1.66 -6.47
CA TYR A 114 10.07 -0.95 -7.34
C TYR A 114 9.06 -0.14 -6.54
N ASN A 115 9.12 1.17 -6.73
CA ASN A 115 8.15 2.14 -6.25
C ASN A 115 7.94 2.09 -4.72
N PHE A 116 8.97 1.72 -3.95
CA PHE A 116 8.84 1.51 -2.51
C PHE A 116 9.01 2.83 -1.74
N PRO A 117 8.17 3.12 -0.73
CA PRO A 117 8.33 4.28 0.15
C PRO A 117 9.76 4.42 0.68
N TYR A 118 10.29 5.65 0.70
CA TYR A 118 11.67 5.99 1.10
C TYR A 118 12.80 5.53 0.19
N VAL A 119 12.53 4.72 -0.84
CA VAL A 119 13.58 4.20 -1.73
C VAL A 119 13.49 4.84 -3.11
N ASN A 120 12.41 4.58 -3.85
CA ASN A 120 12.24 5.06 -5.23
C ASN A 120 10.76 5.29 -5.60
N TYR A 121 10.00 5.78 -4.62
CA TYR A 121 8.59 6.10 -4.76
C TYR A 121 8.37 7.29 -5.71
N ASP A 122 7.50 7.14 -6.71
CA ASP A 122 7.39 8.12 -7.81
C ASP A 122 6.36 9.24 -7.60
N ASN A 123 5.63 9.23 -6.48
CA ASN A 123 4.66 10.27 -6.09
C ASN A 123 3.46 10.47 -7.02
N LEU A 124 3.26 9.61 -8.03
CA LEU A 124 2.16 9.78 -8.99
C LEU A 124 0.76 9.74 -8.33
N VAL A 125 0.59 8.93 -7.28
CA VAL A 125 -0.67 8.91 -6.52
C VAL A 125 -0.90 10.23 -5.80
N PHE A 126 0.14 10.83 -5.22
CA PHE A 126 0.03 12.13 -4.56
C PHE A 126 -0.30 13.24 -5.56
N ASP A 127 0.28 13.22 -6.76
CA ASP A 127 -0.05 14.17 -7.82
C ASP A 127 -1.52 14.04 -8.27
N ILE A 128 -2.04 12.81 -8.41
CA ILE A 128 -3.45 12.57 -8.75
C ILE A 128 -4.38 13.10 -7.64
N LEU A 129 -4.08 12.82 -6.38
CA LEU A 129 -4.88 13.28 -5.23
C LEU A 129 -4.79 14.81 -5.03
N HIS A 130 -3.63 15.40 -5.30
CA HIS A 130 -3.47 16.86 -5.29
C HIS A 130 -4.40 17.52 -6.33
N ASN A 131 -4.49 16.96 -7.54
CA ASN A 131 -5.40 17.46 -8.56
C ASN A 131 -6.87 17.25 -8.20
N PHE A 132 -7.23 16.15 -7.53
CA PHE A 132 -8.57 15.95 -6.98
C PHE A 132 -8.94 17.07 -6.00
N ASN A 133 -8.04 17.44 -5.09
CA ASN A 133 -8.25 18.53 -4.14
C ASN A 133 -8.35 19.92 -4.81
N ARG A 134 -7.87 20.05 -6.05
CA ARG A 134 -7.99 21.26 -6.88
C ARG A 134 -9.22 21.25 -7.81
N GLY A 135 -10.18 20.36 -7.56
CA GLY A 135 -11.47 20.35 -8.23
C GLY A 135 -11.62 19.36 -9.38
N VAL A 136 -10.64 18.50 -9.65
CA VAL A 136 -10.86 17.36 -10.57
C VAL A 136 -11.94 16.45 -9.99
N SER A 137 -12.87 15.99 -10.83
CA SER A 137 -14.00 15.17 -10.35
C SER A 137 -13.55 13.83 -9.76
N LEU A 138 -14.37 13.29 -8.85
CA LEU A 138 -14.13 11.98 -8.25
C LEU A 138 -14.02 10.88 -9.31
N ASP A 139 -14.91 10.88 -10.30
CA ASP A 139 -14.94 9.85 -11.34
C ASP A 139 -13.67 9.90 -12.20
N ARG A 140 -13.21 11.10 -12.58
CA ARG A 140 -11.94 11.27 -13.31
C ARG A 140 -10.74 10.85 -12.48
N THR A 141 -10.74 11.19 -11.19
CA THR A 141 -9.67 10.80 -10.25
C THR A 141 -9.58 9.28 -10.13
N VAL A 142 -10.73 8.61 -9.94
CA VAL A 142 -10.82 7.15 -9.87
C VAL A 142 -10.38 6.51 -11.18
N GLU A 143 -10.74 7.08 -12.34
CA GLU A 143 -10.30 6.60 -13.64
C GLU A 143 -8.77 6.64 -13.78
N LEU A 144 -8.13 7.75 -13.40
CA LEU A 144 -6.67 7.91 -13.43
C LEU A 144 -5.98 6.93 -12.48
N LEU A 145 -6.51 6.74 -11.27
CA LEU A 145 -5.98 5.75 -10.33
C LEU A 145 -6.10 4.33 -10.88
N TYR A 146 -7.22 3.95 -11.51
CA TYR A 146 -7.33 2.63 -12.14
C TYR A 146 -6.40 2.45 -13.35
N LYS A 147 -6.12 3.52 -14.11
CA LYS A 147 -5.07 3.49 -15.16
C LYS A 147 -3.70 3.21 -14.53
N LEU A 148 -3.32 3.96 -13.50
CA LEU A 148 -2.07 3.74 -12.78
C LEU A 148 -1.99 2.33 -12.19
N TYR A 149 -3.05 1.84 -11.54
CA TYR A 149 -3.16 0.49 -11.01
C TYR A 149 -2.88 -0.59 -12.08
N ARG A 150 -3.46 -0.46 -13.28
CA ARG A 150 -3.20 -1.39 -14.39
C ARG A 150 -1.73 -1.34 -14.83
N LEU A 151 -1.16 -0.15 -15.00
CA LEU A 151 0.25 0.02 -15.35
C LEU A 151 1.17 -0.62 -14.30
N ARG A 152 0.91 -0.41 -13.01
CA ARG A 152 1.66 -1.04 -11.91
C ARG A 152 1.60 -2.56 -11.98
N LYS A 153 0.40 -3.14 -12.18
CA LYS A 153 0.26 -4.60 -12.31
C LYS A 153 1.09 -5.16 -13.46
N GLU A 154 1.09 -4.48 -14.61
CA GLU A 154 1.89 -4.89 -15.77
C GLU A 154 3.39 -4.83 -15.49
N VAL A 155 3.87 -3.75 -14.87
CA VAL A 155 5.28 -3.62 -14.50
C VAL A 155 5.66 -4.70 -13.49
N ILE A 156 4.91 -4.83 -12.39
CA ILE A 156 5.16 -5.81 -11.32
C ILE A 156 5.15 -7.24 -11.87
N LEU A 157 4.26 -7.57 -12.81
CA LEU A 157 4.28 -8.88 -13.47
C LEU A 157 5.58 -9.11 -14.26
N ARG A 158 6.12 -8.09 -14.94
CA ARG A 158 7.42 -8.22 -15.63
C ARG A 158 8.56 -8.41 -14.64
N LEU A 159 8.44 -7.84 -13.43
CA LEU A 159 9.46 -7.99 -12.39
C LEU A 159 9.60 -9.42 -11.88
N THR A 160 8.62 -10.31 -12.09
CA THR A 160 8.76 -11.73 -11.69
C THR A 160 9.85 -12.47 -12.46
N LYS A 161 10.27 -11.93 -13.62
CA LYS A 161 11.35 -12.48 -14.47
C LYS A 161 12.75 -12.04 -14.04
N ARG A 162 12.85 -11.21 -13.01
CA ARG A 162 14.13 -10.72 -12.48
C ARG A 162 14.91 -11.81 -11.73
N ASN A 163 16.21 -11.61 -11.60
CA ASN A 163 17.13 -12.63 -11.11
C ASN A 163 17.79 -12.28 -9.77
N GLU A 164 17.61 -11.05 -9.29
CA GLU A 164 18.08 -10.59 -7.99
C GLU A 164 17.58 -11.50 -6.87
N LYS A 165 18.39 -11.63 -5.81
CA LYS A 165 18.01 -12.42 -4.62
C LYS A 165 16.69 -11.93 -4.01
N LEU A 166 16.48 -10.61 -4.01
CA LEU A 166 15.24 -9.98 -3.56
C LEU A 166 14.63 -9.09 -4.65
N VAL A 167 13.33 -9.26 -4.91
CA VAL A 167 12.53 -8.27 -5.63
C VAL A 167 11.47 -7.72 -4.68
N LEU A 168 11.51 -6.42 -4.40
CA LEU A 168 10.59 -5.73 -3.51
C LEU A 168 9.74 -4.75 -4.31
N ALA A 169 8.49 -5.09 -4.57
CA ALA A 169 7.56 -4.27 -5.33
C ALA A 169 6.47 -3.69 -4.43
N TYR A 170 6.22 -2.38 -4.53
CA TYR A 170 5.17 -1.71 -3.78
C TYR A 170 4.07 -1.12 -4.67
N MET A 171 2.85 -1.20 -4.16
CA MET A 171 1.70 -0.53 -4.75
C MET A 171 0.75 0.03 -3.67
N HIS A 172 0.38 1.30 -3.83
CA HIS A 172 -0.55 2.11 -3.01
C HIS A 172 -2.01 1.61 -2.97
N PHE A 173 -2.27 0.43 -3.51
CA PHE A 173 -3.60 -0.13 -3.64
C PHE A 173 -3.69 -1.35 -2.71
N PRO A 174 -4.85 -1.57 -2.06
CA PRO A 174 -6.13 -0.92 -2.33
C PRO A 174 -6.36 0.45 -1.67
N ASP A 175 -5.48 0.92 -0.78
CA ASP A 175 -5.76 2.02 0.14
C ASP A 175 -6.36 3.29 -0.50
N VAL A 176 -5.71 3.83 -1.53
CA VAL A 176 -6.16 5.08 -2.16
C VAL A 176 -7.61 4.99 -2.68
N ILE A 177 -8.00 3.84 -3.22
CA ILE A 177 -9.38 3.61 -3.69
C ILE A 177 -10.33 3.42 -2.50
N GLN A 178 -9.89 2.80 -1.41
CA GLN A 178 -10.68 2.68 -0.18
C GLN A 178 -11.01 4.05 0.37
N HIS A 179 -10.04 4.96 0.48
CA HIS A 179 -10.31 6.30 0.97
C HIS A 179 -11.31 7.08 0.13
N LEU A 180 -11.25 6.96 -1.20
CA LEU A 180 -12.18 7.62 -2.11
C LEU A 180 -13.57 6.96 -2.12
N LEU A 181 -13.64 5.63 -2.02
CA LEU A 181 -14.84 4.85 -2.33
C LEU A 181 -15.32 3.95 -1.18
N PHE A 182 -14.92 4.16 0.08
CA PHE A 182 -15.27 3.29 1.22
C PHE A 182 -16.79 3.11 1.40
N ARG A 183 -17.60 4.09 1.01
CA ARG A 183 -19.07 4.02 1.02
C ARG A 183 -19.63 3.15 -0.11
N ARG A 184 -18.88 2.96 -1.20
CA ARG A 184 -19.26 2.14 -2.38
C ARG A 184 -18.64 0.73 -2.26
N LYS A 185 -19.06 -0.05 -1.25
CA LYS A 185 -18.49 -1.38 -0.91
C LYS A 185 -18.35 -2.32 -2.11
N GLY A 186 -19.31 -2.34 -3.04
CA GLY A 186 -19.22 -3.17 -4.25
C GLY A 186 -18.02 -2.86 -5.14
N LYS A 187 -17.60 -1.58 -5.24
CA LYS A 187 -16.38 -1.18 -5.99
C LYS A 187 -15.12 -1.66 -5.27
N ILE A 188 -15.09 -1.55 -3.94
CA ILE A 188 -13.98 -2.07 -3.12
C ILE A 188 -13.86 -3.58 -3.27
N TYR A 189 -14.96 -4.33 -3.18
CA TYR A 189 -14.92 -5.78 -3.31
C TYR A 189 -14.43 -6.21 -4.70
N ARG A 190 -14.88 -5.52 -5.77
CA ARG A 190 -14.36 -5.75 -7.13
C ARG A 190 -12.85 -5.53 -7.23
N LEU A 191 -12.32 -4.50 -6.56
CA LEU A 191 -10.87 -4.27 -6.49
C LEU A 191 -10.16 -5.43 -5.77
N TYR A 192 -10.68 -5.90 -4.64
CA TYR A 192 -10.12 -7.05 -3.91
C TYR A 192 -10.13 -8.34 -4.73
N TYR A 193 -11.22 -8.62 -5.47
CA TYR A 193 -11.26 -9.76 -6.39
C TYR A 193 -10.25 -9.61 -7.53
N ASP A 194 -10.04 -8.39 -8.02
CA ASP A 194 -9.04 -8.13 -9.05
C ASP A 194 -7.60 -8.31 -8.54
N ILE A 195 -7.29 -7.80 -7.35
CA ILE A 195 -6.02 -8.05 -6.66
C ILE A 195 -5.83 -9.56 -6.51
N ASN A 196 -6.84 -10.29 -6.02
CA ASN A 196 -6.76 -11.74 -5.86
C ASN A 196 -6.47 -12.49 -7.18
N ARG A 197 -7.03 -12.06 -8.32
CA ARG A 197 -6.68 -12.63 -9.63
C ARG A 197 -5.26 -12.27 -10.05
N PHE A 198 -4.81 -11.05 -9.74
CA PHE A 198 -3.45 -10.63 -10.02
C PHE A 198 -2.42 -11.44 -9.22
N ILE A 199 -2.70 -11.74 -7.95
CA ILE A 199 -1.85 -12.60 -7.12
C ILE A 199 -1.69 -14.00 -7.72
N LEU A 200 -2.76 -14.60 -8.25
CA LEU A 200 -2.67 -15.88 -8.95
C LEU A 200 -1.65 -15.80 -10.10
N LYS A 201 -1.82 -14.79 -10.97
CA LYS A 201 -0.93 -14.57 -12.10
C LYS A 201 0.53 -14.38 -11.67
N LEU A 202 0.78 -13.65 -10.58
CA LEU A 202 2.13 -13.53 -10.02
C LEU A 202 2.66 -14.87 -9.52
N SER A 203 1.86 -15.62 -8.77
CA SER A 203 2.29 -16.90 -8.20
C SER A 203 2.66 -17.94 -9.25
N GLU A 204 2.02 -17.92 -10.42
CA GLU A 204 2.35 -18.78 -11.57
C GLU A 204 3.69 -18.41 -12.23
N ASN A 205 4.19 -17.18 -12.03
CA ASN A 205 5.38 -16.65 -12.69
C ASN A 205 6.57 -16.44 -11.73
N ILE A 206 6.39 -16.65 -10.42
CA ILE A 206 7.45 -16.49 -9.42
C ILE A 206 8.01 -17.87 -9.06
N ASN A 207 9.29 -18.07 -9.37
CA ASN A 207 10.05 -19.24 -8.94
C ASN A 207 10.88 -18.90 -7.70
N GLY A 208 10.32 -19.18 -6.51
CA GLY A 208 10.94 -18.89 -5.22
C GLY A 208 9.91 -18.66 -4.11
N LYS A 209 10.33 -17.98 -3.04
CA LYS A 209 9.39 -17.54 -1.99
C LYS A 209 8.62 -16.31 -2.48
N PHE A 210 7.30 -16.37 -2.38
CA PHE A 210 6.41 -15.27 -2.72
C PHE A 210 5.67 -14.81 -1.46
N LEU A 211 6.01 -13.62 -1.01
CA LEU A 211 5.49 -12.97 0.17
C LEU A 211 4.67 -11.74 -0.22
N ILE A 212 3.49 -11.62 0.35
CA ILE A 212 2.62 -10.45 0.26
C ILE A 212 2.61 -9.82 1.65
N ILE A 213 2.85 -8.52 1.72
CA ILE A 213 2.77 -7.76 2.97
C ILE A 213 1.90 -6.53 2.79
N SER A 214 1.23 -6.14 3.86
CA SER A 214 0.54 -4.86 3.95
C SER A 214 0.80 -4.24 5.31
N ASP A 215 1.04 -2.94 5.28
CA ASP A 215 1.29 -2.08 6.43
C ASP A 215 0.07 -1.92 7.32
N HIS A 216 -1.12 -1.86 6.74
CA HIS A 216 -2.37 -1.78 7.49
C HIS A 216 -3.56 -2.38 6.74
N GLY A 217 -4.69 -2.52 7.42
CA GLY A 217 -6.01 -2.74 6.83
C GLY A 217 -6.86 -1.47 6.86
N PHE A 218 -8.18 -1.61 6.75
CA PHE A 218 -9.07 -0.46 6.65
C PHE A 218 -10.34 -0.63 7.50
N ASP A 219 -10.59 0.32 8.41
CA ASP A 219 -11.84 0.40 9.13
C ASP A 219 -12.90 1.08 8.26
N PHE A 220 -13.71 0.27 7.58
CA PHE A 220 -14.79 0.76 6.72
C PHE A 220 -15.96 1.43 7.47
N LYS A 221 -16.04 1.33 8.81
CA LYS A 221 -17.03 2.08 9.61
C LYS A 221 -16.56 3.52 9.83
N ARG A 222 -15.29 3.69 10.20
CA ARG A 222 -14.69 4.99 10.53
C ARG A 222 -14.04 5.70 9.33
N GLY A 223 -13.71 4.96 8.27
CA GLY A 223 -13.00 5.46 7.10
C GLY A 223 -11.51 5.76 7.37
N ILE A 224 -10.92 5.08 8.35
CA ILE A 224 -9.52 5.27 8.77
C ILE A 224 -8.76 3.94 8.67
N HIS A 225 -7.44 3.98 8.80
CA HIS A 225 -6.60 2.78 8.79
C HIS A 225 -6.89 1.89 10.01
N SER A 226 -6.69 0.58 9.88
CA SER A 226 -6.68 -0.31 11.05
C SER A 226 -5.33 -0.24 11.80
N GLY A 227 -5.28 -0.78 13.01
CA GLY A 227 -4.05 -0.93 13.80
C GLY A 227 -3.29 -2.25 13.57
N TYR A 228 -3.54 -2.92 12.45
CA TYR A 228 -2.88 -4.18 12.11
C TYR A 228 -2.54 -4.21 10.62
N GLY A 229 -1.42 -4.83 10.26
CA GLY A 229 -1.05 -5.17 8.90
C GLY A 229 -1.55 -6.55 8.48
N PHE A 230 -1.09 -6.98 7.30
CA PHE A 230 -1.42 -8.30 6.74
C PHE A 230 -0.16 -8.95 6.17
N TYR A 231 -0.08 -10.28 6.26
CA TYR A 231 0.91 -11.05 5.51
C TYR A 231 0.26 -12.28 4.85
N SER A 232 0.83 -12.74 3.74
CA SER A 232 0.56 -14.03 3.11
C SER A 232 1.83 -14.54 2.43
N ILE A 233 2.13 -15.83 2.57
CA ILE A 233 3.35 -16.44 2.02
C ILE A 233 3.10 -17.88 1.56
N ASN A 234 3.77 -18.29 0.48
CA ASN A 234 3.78 -19.67 -0.02
C ASN A 234 4.69 -20.62 0.79
N ASP A 235 4.77 -20.41 2.11
CA ASP A 235 5.63 -21.18 3.01
C ASP A 235 4.93 -21.46 4.33
N ASN A 236 5.36 -22.51 5.03
CA ASN A 236 4.82 -22.87 6.33
C ASN A 236 5.51 -22.09 7.47
N VAL A 237 5.39 -20.76 7.43
CA VAL A 237 5.94 -19.84 8.44
C VAL A 237 4.87 -18.88 8.94
N LYS A 238 4.91 -18.50 10.21
CA LYS A 238 3.97 -17.54 10.79
C LYS A 238 4.71 -16.32 11.30
N PHE A 239 4.22 -15.14 10.92
CA PHE A 239 4.74 -13.86 11.40
C PHE A 239 3.78 -13.27 12.41
N ARG A 240 4.32 -12.74 13.51
CA ARG A 240 3.53 -12.02 14.52
C ARG A 240 3.71 -10.52 14.37
N HIS A 241 4.88 -10.07 13.96
CA HIS A 241 5.26 -8.68 13.84
C HIS A 241 5.96 -8.40 12.50
N ILE A 242 5.85 -7.17 11.98
CA ILE A 242 6.50 -6.77 10.72
C ILE A 242 8.04 -6.95 10.73
N LEU A 243 8.64 -6.91 11.90
CA LEU A 243 10.08 -7.18 12.08
C LEU A 243 10.44 -8.65 11.89
N ASP A 244 9.53 -9.59 12.18
CA ASP A 244 9.72 -11.01 11.92
C ASP A 244 9.86 -11.26 10.42
N VAL A 245 9.07 -10.53 9.62
CA VAL A 245 9.11 -10.60 8.17
C VAL A 245 10.46 -10.14 7.63
N ARG A 246 10.95 -8.99 8.10
CA ARG A 246 12.29 -8.49 7.72
C ARG A 246 13.37 -9.50 8.04
N LYS A 247 13.37 -10.03 9.27
CA LYS A 247 14.34 -11.04 9.70
C LYS A 247 14.31 -12.26 8.79
N PHE A 248 13.11 -12.78 8.50
CA PHE A 248 12.93 -13.92 7.61
C PHE A 248 13.46 -13.66 6.19
N ILE A 249 13.24 -12.46 5.63
CA ILE A 249 13.79 -12.10 4.32
C ILE A 249 15.33 -12.17 4.36
N LEU A 250 15.95 -11.57 5.38
CA LEU A 250 17.41 -11.59 5.55
C LEU A 250 17.96 -13.01 5.65
N ASP A 251 17.32 -13.87 6.45
CA ASP A 251 17.74 -15.27 6.63
C ASP A 251 17.68 -16.08 5.32
N LEU A 252 16.81 -15.70 4.36
CA LEU A 252 16.65 -16.40 3.08
C LEU A 252 17.62 -15.94 1.98
N VAL A 253 18.08 -14.69 2.05
CA VAL A 253 18.85 -14.05 0.97
C VAL A 253 20.30 -13.74 1.35
N SER A 254 20.66 -13.87 2.62
CA SER A 254 22.07 -13.93 3.05
C SER A 254 22.71 -15.17 2.43
#